data_AF-A0A5C3P5D5-F1
#
_entry.id   AF-A0A5C3P5D5-F1
#
_cell.length_a   1.000
_cell.length_b   1.000
_cell.length_c   1.000
_cell.angle_alpha   90.00
_cell.angle_beta   90.00
_cell.angle_gamma   90.00
#
_symmetry.space_group_name_H-M   'P 1'
#
loop_
_entity.id
_entity.type
_entity.pdbx_description
1 polymer ?
#
loop_
_entity_poly.entity_id
_entity_poly.type
_entity_poly.pdbx_seq_one_letter_code
_entity_poly.pdbx_strand_id
1 'polypeptide(L)'
;MLGALQETLVLWVTPDACEQLKDRPRSRRKQYLYLRPRRALFRREEYVGLLRVIGPVVEAALCSQAPSADDVRAPHNAVEGEAEAEGDPCRADIVIQDLGDRLEWADWWRTRVQECFPTFAKWKRLGVDPSHDDNPGPKWMDHEQTPVDLPTTTPTAQCCVS
;
A
#
# COMPACT_ATOMS: atom_id res chain seq x y z
N MET A 1 -17.40 10.28 3.99
CA MET A 1 -16.87 9.45 2.88
C MET A 1 -15.74 8.53 3.34
N LEU A 2 -14.67 9.03 3.96
CA LEU A 2 -13.55 8.18 4.42
C LEU A 2 -13.96 7.11 5.46
N GLY A 3 -14.86 7.41 6.40
CA GLY A 3 -15.37 6.42 7.35
C GLY A 3 -16.10 5.25 6.66
N ALA A 4 -16.96 5.54 5.68
CA ALA A 4 -17.64 4.50 4.91
C ALA A 4 -16.67 3.64 4.08
N LEU A 5 -15.59 4.23 3.55
CA LEU A 5 -14.51 3.48 2.90
C LEU A 5 -13.85 2.52 3.90
N GLN A 6 -13.50 3.01 5.09
CA GLN A 6 -12.89 2.18 6.14
C GLN A 6 -13.79 0.99 6.53
N GLU A 7 -15.06 1.25 6.82
CA GLU A 7 -16.05 0.22 7.17
C GLU A 7 -16.20 -0.82 6.06
N THR A 8 -16.27 -0.37 4.80
CA THR A 8 -16.36 -1.25 3.63
C THR A 8 -15.12 -2.16 3.53
N LEU A 9 -13.93 -1.60 3.73
CA LEU A 9 -12.67 -2.36 3.68
C LEU A 9 -12.58 -3.37 4.82
N VAL A 10 -12.99 -3.00 6.04
CA VAL A 10 -13.01 -3.91 7.19
C VAL A 10 -13.96 -5.07 6.94
N LEU A 11 -15.20 -4.79 6.51
CA LEU A 11 -16.20 -5.83 6.20
C LEU A 11 -15.72 -6.80 5.12
N TRP A 12 -14.99 -6.30 4.12
CA TRP A 12 -14.43 -7.10 3.05
C TRP A 12 -13.35 -8.09 3.52
N VAL A 13 -12.55 -7.74 4.52
CA VAL A 13 -11.48 -8.61 5.05
C VAL A 13 -11.90 -9.43 6.28
N THR A 14 -13.07 -9.19 6.86
CA THR A 14 -13.59 -10.00 7.98
C THR A 14 -14.27 -11.28 7.48
N PRO A 15 -13.89 -12.48 7.98
CA PRO A 15 -14.40 -13.76 7.52
C PRO A 15 -15.92 -13.99 7.66
N ASP A 16 -16.60 -13.27 8.55
CA ASP A 16 -18.01 -13.53 8.90
C ASP A 16 -19.03 -12.91 7.93
N ALA A 17 -18.60 -12.11 6.94
CA ALA A 17 -19.52 -11.56 5.94
C ALA A 17 -20.07 -12.62 4.95
N CYS A 18 -19.52 -13.84 4.95
CA CYS A 18 -19.88 -14.92 4.01
C CYS A 18 -19.97 -16.30 4.70
N GLU A 19 -20.62 -16.39 5.87
CA GLU A 19 -21.05 -17.66 6.49
C GLU A 19 -22.15 -18.40 5.68
N GLN A 20 -21.96 -18.60 4.38
CA GLN A 20 -22.80 -19.48 3.55
C GLN A 20 -22.02 -20.45 2.64
N LEU A 21 -20.68 -20.47 2.67
CA LEU A 21 -19.90 -21.42 1.89
C LEU A 21 -19.07 -22.33 2.81
N LYS A 22 -19.78 -23.14 3.60
CA LYS A 22 -19.21 -24.31 4.28
C LYS A 22 -18.78 -25.34 3.22
N ASP A 23 -17.68 -26.03 3.45
CA ASP A 23 -17.06 -27.09 2.62
C ASP A 23 -16.03 -26.73 1.53
N ARG A 24 -15.18 -25.72 1.74
CA ARG A 24 -13.83 -25.77 1.15
C ARG A 24 -12.74 -25.53 2.20
N PRO A 25 -11.61 -26.27 2.17
CA PRO A 25 -10.45 -25.90 2.95
C PRO A 25 -10.09 -24.47 2.56
N ARG A 26 -10.17 -23.54 3.52
CA ARG A 26 -9.79 -22.14 3.35
C ARG A 26 -8.27 -22.08 3.17
N SER A 27 -7.78 -22.40 1.97
CA SER A 27 -6.58 -21.72 1.51
C SER A 27 -6.94 -20.23 1.59
N ARG A 28 -6.30 -19.50 2.51
CA ARG A 28 -6.51 -18.05 2.68
C ARG A 28 -6.21 -17.43 1.32
N ARG A 29 -7.25 -17.21 0.50
CA ARG A 29 -7.09 -16.56 -0.81
C ARG A 29 -6.45 -15.23 -0.51
N LYS A 30 -5.26 -14.99 -1.09
CA LYS A 30 -4.63 -13.67 -1.01
C LYS A 30 -5.64 -12.62 -1.50
N GLN A 31 -6.01 -11.70 -0.62
CA GLN A 31 -6.91 -10.60 -0.93
C GLN A 31 -6.07 -9.45 -1.49
N TYR A 32 -6.52 -8.84 -2.58
CA TYR A 32 -5.83 -7.73 -3.22
C TYR A 32 -6.77 -6.53 -3.33
N LEU A 33 -6.32 -5.36 -2.84
CA LEU A 33 -6.96 -4.08 -3.10
C LEU A 33 -6.24 -3.41 -4.27
N TYR A 34 -6.93 -3.26 -5.39
CA TYR A 34 -6.41 -2.57 -6.57
C TYR A 34 -6.87 -1.12 -6.56
N LEU A 35 -5.92 -0.19 -6.63
CA LEU A 35 -6.19 1.23 -6.84
C LEU A 35 -5.65 1.64 -8.20
N ARG A 36 -6.55 2.12 -9.07
CA ARG A 36 -6.23 2.52 -10.44
C ARG A 36 -6.63 3.98 -10.69
N PRO A 37 -5.73 4.82 -11.21
CA PRO A 37 -6.08 6.20 -11.55
C PRO A 37 -6.94 6.27 -12.80
N ARG A 38 -7.83 7.25 -12.84
CA ARG A 38 -8.33 7.82 -14.11
C ARG A 38 -7.37 8.93 -14.54
N ARG A 39 -6.25 8.56 -15.15
CA ARG A 39 -5.10 9.44 -15.48
C ARG A 39 -5.47 10.79 -16.11
N ALA A 40 -6.42 10.82 -17.04
CA ALA A 40 -6.87 12.05 -17.69
C ALA A 40 -7.58 13.07 -16.77
N LEU A 41 -7.89 12.69 -15.52
CA LEU A 41 -8.55 13.55 -14.53
C LEU A 41 -7.59 14.10 -13.47
N PHE A 42 -6.32 13.71 -13.51
CA PHE A 42 -5.36 14.07 -12.46
C PHE A 42 -4.04 14.52 -13.06
N ARG A 43 -3.43 15.51 -12.40
CA ARG A 43 -1.96 15.64 -12.39
C ARG A 43 -1.36 14.61 -11.45
N ARG A 44 -0.10 14.24 -11.64
CA ARG A 44 0.56 13.20 -10.83
C ARG A 44 0.52 13.51 -9.33
N GLU A 45 0.90 14.73 -8.95
CA GLU A 45 0.89 15.17 -7.54
C GLU A 45 -0.53 15.27 -6.95
N GLU A 46 -1.55 15.54 -7.76
CA GLU A 46 -2.95 15.54 -7.30
C GLU A 46 -3.40 14.11 -6.94
N TYR A 47 -3.02 13.13 -7.78
CA TYR A 47 -3.30 11.73 -7.49
C TYR A 47 -2.52 11.24 -6.26
N VAL A 48 -1.24 11.61 -6.13
CA VAL A 48 -0.48 11.33 -4.89
C VAL A 48 -1.15 12.01 -3.69
N GLY A 49 -1.66 13.23 -3.84
CA GLY A 49 -2.44 13.91 -2.81
C GLY A 49 -3.67 13.11 -2.36
N LEU A 50 -4.41 12.53 -3.31
CA LEU A 50 -5.51 11.61 -3.01
C LEU A 50 -5.01 10.36 -2.25
N LEU A 51 -3.92 9.74 -2.71
CA LEU A 51 -3.33 8.58 -2.03
C LEU A 51 -2.88 8.91 -0.60
N ARG A 52 -2.30 10.08 -0.35
CA ARG A 52 -1.93 10.55 0.99
C ARG A 52 -3.14 10.65 1.93
N VAL A 53 -4.30 11.00 1.40
CA VAL A 53 -5.54 11.11 2.20
C VAL A 53 -6.15 9.75 2.50
N ILE A 54 -6.19 8.83 1.52
CA ILE A 54 -6.80 7.51 1.72
C ILE A 54 -5.84 6.49 2.37
N GLY A 55 -4.53 6.67 2.23
CA GLY A 55 -3.50 5.75 2.67
C GLY A 55 -3.64 5.33 4.14
N PRO A 56 -3.68 6.30 5.09
CA PRO A 56 -3.88 5.99 6.50
C PRO A 56 -5.19 5.23 6.80
N VAL A 57 -6.26 5.52 6.05
CA VAL A 57 -7.56 4.86 6.19
C VAL A 57 -7.48 3.40 5.74
N VAL A 58 -6.82 3.16 4.61
CA VAL A 58 -6.60 1.81 4.07
C VAL A 58 -5.70 1.01 5.00
N GLU A 59 -4.60 1.57 5.49
CA GLU A 59 -3.71 0.89 6.44
C GLU A 59 -4.41 0.56 7.75
N ALA A 60 -5.19 1.50 8.31
CA ALA A 60 -5.97 1.25 9.51
C ALA A 60 -6.99 0.11 9.33
N ALA A 61 -7.64 0.04 8.17
CA ALA A 61 -8.62 -0.99 7.86
C ALA A 61 -7.99 -2.37 7.63
N LEU A 62 -6.82 -2.42 6.99
CA LEU A 62 -6.28 -3.66 6.43
C LEU A 62 -5.05 -4.20 7.15
N CYS A 63 -4.33 -3.37 7.92
CA CYS A 63 -3.12 -3.74 8.64
C CYS A 63 -3.25 -3.56 10.17
N SER A 64 -4.47 -3.54 10.70
CA SER A 64 -4.71 -3.38 12.13
C SER A 64 -4.26 -4.62 12.93
N GLN A 65 -3.48 -4.37 13.99
CA GLN A 65 -3.01 -5.32 15.02
C GLN A 65 -4.15 -5.93 15.87
N ALA A 66 -5.33 -6.21 15.32
CA ALA A 66 -6.24 -7.08 16.04
C ALA A 66 -5.68 -8.50 15.87
N PRO A 67 -5.10 -9.14 16.92
CA PRO A 67 -4.85 -10.56 16.86
C PRO A 67 -6.20 -11.18 16.51
N SER A 68 -6.28 -11.83 15.35
CA SER A 68 -7.43 -12.69 15.13
C SER A 68 -7.43 -13.67 16.30
N ALA A 69 -8.53 -13.75 17.05
CA ALA A 69 -8.67 -14.71 18.14
C ALA A 69 -8.43 -16.17 17.67
N ASP A 70 -8.37 -16.39 16.36
CA ASP A 70 -7.97 -17.63 15.69
C ASP A 70 -6.45 -17.94 15.72
N ASP A 71 -5.58 -16.99 16.08
CA ASP A 71 -4.15 -17.25 16.34
C ASP A 71 -3.89 -17.69 17.80
N VAL A 72 -4.93 -17.73 18.65
CA VAL A 72 -4.85 -18.26 20.03
C VAL A 72 -5.05 -19.78 20.04
N ARG A 73 -4.34 -20.49 19.17
CA ARG A 73 -4.05 -21.92 19.31
C ARG A 73 -2.57 -22.20 19.02
N ALA A 74 -1.69 -21.47 19.69
CA ALA A 74 -0.37 -22.01 19.98
C ALA A 74 -0.51 -23.04 21.12
N PRO A 75 0.05 -24.26 20.97
CA PRO A 75 -0.03 -25.29 21.99
C PRO A 75 0.74 -24.83 23.24
N HIS A 76 0.20 -25.15 24.42
CA HIS A 76 0.87 -25.03 25.71
C HIS A 76 2.33 -25.49 25.60
N ASN A 77 3.28 -24.55 25.62
CA ASN A 77 4.70 -24.66 26.01
C ASN A 77 5.43 -23.35 25.66
N ALA A 78 4.99 -22.21 26.20
CA ALA A 78 5.74 -20.95 26.07
C ALA A 78 6.72 -20.83 27.25
N VAL A 79 8.01 -20.93 26.95
CA VAL A 79 9.10 -20.52 27.83
C VAL A 79 9.09 -18.99 27.89
N GLU A 80 9.12 -18.43 29.10
CA GLU A 80 9.27 -16.98 29.31
C GLU A 80 10.57 -16.48 28.66
N GLY A 81 10.46 -15.60 27.65
CA GLY A 81 11.62 -14.84 27.16
C GLY A 81 11.75 -14.61 25.66
N GLU A 82 10.85 -15.08 24.81
CA GLU A 82 10.92 -14.78 23.37
C GLU A 82 10.08 -13.55 23.05
N ALA A 83 10.74 -12.44 22.72
CA ALA A 83 10.10 -11.30 22.09
C ALA A 83 9.41 -11.79 20.82
N GLU A 84 8.08 -11.80 20.81
CA GLU A 84 7.27 -12.22 19.66
C GLU A 84 7.80 -11.51 18.41
N ALA A 85 8.30 -12.28 17.45
CA ALA A 85 8.66 -11.75 16.15
C ALA A 85 7.41 -11.06 15.59
N GLU A 86 7.53 -9.75 15.29
CA GLU A 86 6.43 -8.97 14.74
C GLU A 86 5.88 -9.74 13.52
N GLY A 87 4.63 -10.22 13.62
CA GLY A 87 3.96 -10.90 12.52
C GLY A 87 3.46 -9.89 11.50
N ASP A 88 3.30 -10.32 10.24
CA ASP A 88 2.74 -9.47 9.20
C ASP A 88 1.30 -9.04 9.57
N PRO A 89 1.06 -7.74 9.84
CA PRO A 89 -0.21 -7.28 10.36
C PRO A 89 -1.25 -7.09 9.24
N CYS A 90 -0.84 -7.18 7.97
CA CYS A 90 -1.68 -6.88 6.83
C CYS A 90 -2.47 -8.11 6.36
N ARG A 91 -3.79 -7.92 6.24
CA ARG A 91 -4.75 -8.95 5.82
C ARG A 91 -4.91 -9.06 4.31
N ALA A 92 -4.39 -8.08 3.58
CA ALA A 92 -4.44 -7.99 2.13
C ALA A 92 -3.14 -7.42 1.56
N ASP A 93 -2.95 -7.59 0.26
CA ASP A 93 -1.95 -6.90 -0.54
C ASP A 93 -2.62 -5.68 -1.21
N ILE A 94 -1.89 -4.60 -1.41
CA ILE A 94 -2.34 -3.42 -2.15
C ILE A 94 -1.54 -3.28 -3.44
N VAL A 95 -2.21 -2.99 -4.55
CA VAL A 95 -1.57 -2.78 -5.85
C VAL A 95 -2.04 -1.46 -6.43
N ILE A 96 -1.10 -0.54 -6.64
CA ILE A 96 -1.34 0.65 -7.45
C ILE A 96 -1.08 0.28 -8.91
N GLN A 97 -2.18 0.04 -9.63
CA GLN A 97 -2.14 -0.55 -10.97
C GLN A 97 -2.32 0.52 -12.04
N ASP A 98 -1.75 0.27 -13.22
CA ASP A 98 -1.99 1.03 -14.45
C ASP A 98 -1.70 2.54 -14.32
N LEU A 99 -0.63 2.91 -13.61
CA LEU A 99 -0.14 4.29 -13.61
C LEU A 99 0.30 4.72 -15.03
N GLY A 100 0.73 3.76 -15.86
CA GLY A 100 0.90 3.90 -17.31
C GLY A 100 1.66 5.18 -17.71
N ASP A 101 2.75 5.46 -17.01
CA ASP A 101 3.53 6.66 -17.21
C ASP A 101 4.82 6.38 -18.00
N ARG A 102 5.53 7.45 -18.34
CA ARG A 102 6.88 7.37 -18.92
C ARG A 102 7.84 6.72 -17.92
N LEU A 103 8.79 5.94 -18.44
CA LEU A 103 9.77 5.20 -17.64
C LEU A 103 10.55 6.08 -16.65
N GLU A 104 10.85 7.32 -17.01
CA GLU A 104 11.53 8.30 -16.13
C GLU A 104 10.76 8.64 -14.84
N TRP A 105 9.44 8.43 -14.81
CA TRP A 105 8.60 8.63 -13.63
C TRP A 105 8.49 7.39 -12.75
N ALA A 106 9.07 6.25 -13.15
CA ALA A 106 8.86 4.99 -12.46
C ALA A 106 9.33 5.00 -11.00
N ASP A 107 10.54 5.52 -10.76
CA ASP A 107 11.08 5.62 -9.40
C ASP A 107 10.35 6.66 -8.56
N TRP A 108 10.00 7.79 -9.16
CA TRP A 108 9.17 8.81 -8.51
C TRP A 108 7.84 8.21 -8.03
N TRP A 109 7.15 7.43 -8.87
CA TRP A 109 5.92 6.76 -8.49
C TRP A 109 6.11 5.77 -7.34
N ARG A 110 7.14 4.92 -7.41
CA ARG A 110 7.43 3.95 -6.34
C ARG A 110 7.66 4.67 -5.02
N THR A 111 8.49 5.71 -5.01
CA THR A 111 8.79 6.49 -3.80
C THR A 111 7.54 7.16 -3.24
N ARG A 112 6.80 7.92 -4.07
CA ARG A 112 5.61 8.64 -3.60
C ARG A 112 4.50 7.74 -3.11
N VAL A 113 4.29 6.59 -3.76
CA VAL A 113 3.29 5.63 -3.31
C VAL A 113 3.71 4.97 -2.00
N GLN A 114 4.98 4.60 -1.84
CA GLN A 114 5.48 4.03 -0.57
C GLN A 114 5.30 5.00 0.59
N GLU A 115 5.52 6.31 0.37
CA GLU A 115 5.24 7.36 1.37
C GLU A 115 3.76 7.38 1.82
N CYS A 116 2.83 6.97 0.94
CA CYS A 116 1.40 6.93 1.24
C CYS A 116 0.95 5.63 1.96
N PHE A 117 1.72 4.56 1.83
CA PHE A 117 1.40 3.22 2.36
C PHE A 117 2.64 2.58 3.04
N PRO A 118 3.21 3.23 4.08
CA PRO A 118 4.46 2.83 4.69
C PRO A 118 4.42 1.43 5.33
N THR A 119 3.29 1.02 5.90
CA THR A 119 3.10 -0.30 6.52
C THR A 119 3.13 -1.38 5.45
N PHE A 120 2.34 -1.22 4.38
CA PHE A 120 2.37 -2.18 3.27
C PHE A 120 3.74 -2.26 2.60
N ALA A 121 4.44 -1.13 2.48
CA ALA A 121 5.81 -1.08 1.97
C ALA A 121 6.78 -1.87 2.87
N LYS A 122 6.76 -1.63 4.19
CA LYS A 122 7.58 -2.35 5.20
C LYS A 122 7.40 -3.86 5.08
N TRP A 123 6.17 -4.33 4.93
CA TRP A 123 5.81 -5.75 4.89
C TRP A 123 5.86 -6.38 3.50
N LYS A 124 6.34 -5.65 2.47
CA LYS A 124 6.39 -6.11 1.07
C LYS A 124 5.02 -6.55 0.52
N ARG A 125 3.97 -5.87 0.97
CA ARG A 125 2.56 -6.07 0.58
C ARG A 125 2.04 -5.00 -0.39
N LEU A 126 2.92 -4.09 -0.84
CA LEU A 126 2.62 -3.02 -1.79
C LEU A 126 3.25 -3.34 -3.16
N GLY A 127 2.41 -3.49 -4.18
CA GLY A 127 2.79 -3.49 -5.59
C GLY A 127 2.56 -2.11 -6.22
N VAL A 128 3.49 -1.67 -7.07
CA VAL A 128 3.37 -0.42 -7.85
C VAL A 128 3.74 -0.72 -9.29
N ASP A 129 2.79 -0.50 -10.20
CA ASP A 129 2.96 -0.73 -11.63
C ASP A 129 3.04 0.64 -12.36
N PRO A 130 4.23 1.28 -12.41
CA PRO A 130 4.38 2.66 -12.87
C PRO A 130 4.22 2.83 -14.38
N SER A 131 4.67 1.86 -15.17
CA SER A 131 4.80 1.97 -16.63
C SER A 131 4.06 0.86 -17.33
N HIS A 132 3.45 1.19 -18.47
CA HIS A 132 2.99 0.21 -19.42
C HIS A 132 3.25 0.77 -20.82
N ASP A 133 4.30 0.30 -21.47
CA ASP A 133 4.74 0.80 -22.78
C ASP A 133 3.66 0.59 -23.87
N ASP A 134 2.81 -0.43 -23.70
CA ASP A 134 1.83 -0.83 -24.71
C ASP A 134 0.40 -0.31 -24.50
N ASN A 135 0.15 0.57 -23.52
CA ASN A 135 -1.21 1.06 -23.24
C ASN A 135 -1.40 2.51 -23.74
N PRO A 136 -1.99 2.73 -24.95
CA PRO A 136 -2.28 4.07 -25.49
C PRO A 136 -3.42 4.78 -24.74
N GLY A 137 -3.82 4.25 -23.59
CA GLY A 137 -4.85 4.83 -22.73
C GLY A 137 -4.56 6.27 -22.28
N PRO A 138 -5.50 6.86 -21.53
CA PRO A 138 -5.46 8.27 -21.19
C PRO A 138 -4.15 8.66 -20.50
N LYS A 139 -3.49 9.69 -21.02
CA LYS A 139 -2.28 10.27 -20.42
C LYS A 139 -2.62 11.06 -19.14
N TRP A 140 -1.64 11.25 -18.28
CA TRP A 140 -1.71 12.20 -17.17
C TRP A 140 -1.93 13.63 -17.70
N MET A 141 -2.59 14.50 -16.93
CA MET A 141 -2.83 15.88 -17.38
C MET A 141 -1.54 16.67 -17.60
N ASP A 142 -0.51 16.34 -16.83
CA ASP A 142 0.84 16.90 -16.85
C ASP A 142 1.85 15.96 -17.55
N HIS A 143 1.39 15.12 -18.49
CA HIS A 143 2.20 14.06 -19.09
C HIS A 143 3.56 14.50 -19.65
N GLU A 144 3.61 15.69 -20.26
CA GLU A 144 4.82 16.25 -20.87
C GLU A 144 5.84 16.77 -19.85
N GLN A 145 5.46 16.91 -18.58
CA GLN A 145 6.40 17.30 -17.53
C GLN A 145 7.35 16.14 -17.21
N THR A 146 8.63 16.47 -16.99
CA THR A 146 9.63 15.57 -16.46
C THR A 146 9.59 15.61 -14.92
N PRO A 147 10.05 14.54 -14.24
CA PRO A 147 10.21 14.60 -12.80
C PRO A 147 11.17 15.76 -12.48
N VAL A 148 10.74 16.72 -11.67
CA VAL A 148 11.66 17.71 -11.12
C VAL A 148 12.50 16.97 -10.10
N ASP A 149 13.84 17.03 -10.24
CA ASP A 149 14.76 16.47 -9.26
C ASP A 149 14.33 16.91 -7.87
N LEU A 150 13.90 15.94 -7.05
CA LEU A 150 13.72 16.13 -5.62
C LEU A 150 15.03 16.71 -5.08
N PRO A 151 15.02 17.71 -4.17
CA PRO A 151 16.26 18.27 -3.66
C PRO A 151 17.11 17.17 -3.04
N THR A 152 18.20 16.84 -3.71
CA THR A 152 19.26 16.00 -3.16
C THR A 152 19.77 16.72 -1.92
N THR A 153 19.41 16.24 -0.74
CA THR A 153 20.06 16.68 0.50
C THR A 153 21.51 16.22 0.44
N THR A 154 22.36 17.01 -0.18
CA THR A 154 23.81 16.88 -0.07
C THR A 154 24.15 17.26 1.38
N PRO A 155 24.69 16.35 2.21
CA PRO A 155 25.18 16.74 3.52
C PRO A 155 26.36 17.68 3.29
N THR A 156 26.19 18.95 3.64
CA THR A 156 27.31 19.90 3.73
C THR A 156 28.21 19.41 4.85
N ALA A 157 29.28 18.70 4.50
CA ALA A 157 30.41 18.54 5.39
C ALA A 157 30.99 19.95 5.62
N GLN A 158 30.71 20.52 6.78
CA GLN A 158 31.48 21.65 7.30
C GLN A 158 32.90 21.18 7.55
N CYS A 159 33.80 21.49 6.62
CA CYS A 159 35.23 21.47 6.91
C CYS A 159 35.52 22.61 7.90
N CYS A 160 35.70 22.25 9.17
CA CYS A 160 36.37 23.12 10.13
C CYS A 160 37.84 23.24 9.73
N VAL A 161 38.28 24.45 9.39
CA VAL A 161 39.69 24.79 9.32
C VAL A 161 40.05 25.41 10.67
N SER A 162 40.94 24.75 11.40
CA SER A 162 41.60 25.28 12.59
C SER A 162 42.80 26.14 12.21
#